data_AF-A0A950YCE8-F1
#
_entry.id   AF-A0A950YCE8-F1
#
_cell.length_a   1.000
_cell.length_b   1.000
_cell.length_c   1.000
_cell.angle_alpha   90.00
_cell.angle_beta   90.00
_cell.angle_gamma   90.00
#
_symmetry.space_group_name_H-M   'P 1'
#
loop_
_entity.id
_entity.type
_entity.pdbx_description
1 polymer ?
#
loop_
_entity_poly.entity_id
_entity_poly.type
_entity_poly.pdbx_seq_one_letter_code
_entity_poly.pdbx_strand_id
1 'polypeptide(L)'
;MFHVELRQFPHQARAFNLTLQELNARIVGPWVSGRSIELDDRHWSAERARLTIYEGPGLAPDQLGMGRGWGNVTREGKDVTERLLAETSAALAHPAPVVDLKYDIVARCAGRPLPVGDVVGLVGERYPQSRVSERLALAEQAVWELLHEGAVQLVRAGEPVKSDDWQATLFSWETWSGAAVTLLRD
;
A
#
# COMPACT_ATOMS: atom_id res chain seq x y z
N MET A 1 6.98 -21.29 4.05
CA MET A 1 5.79 -21.51 3.22
C MET A 1 4.58 -20.98 3.97
N PHE A 2 3.50 -20.67 3.27
CA PHE A 2 2.27 -20.15 3.87
C PHE A 2 1.08 -21.05 3.60
N HIS A 3 0.18 -21.10 4.56
CA HIS A 3 -1.03 -21.91 4.52
C HIS A 3 -2.20 -21.04 4.96
N VAL A 4 -3.30 -21.10 4.23
CA VAL A 4 -4.44 -20.20 4.45
C VAL A 4 -5.71 -21.00 4.69
N GLU A 5 -6.55 -20.49 5.57
CA GLU A 5 -7.93 -20.91 5.76
C GLU A 5 -8.84 -19.70 5.57
N LEU A 6 -9.83 -19.85 4.70
CA LEU A 6 -10.96 -18.94 4.57
C LEU A 6 -12.18 -19.63 5.14
N ARG A 7 -12.88 -18.98 6.07
CA ARG A 7 -14.04 -19.55 6.77
C ARG A 7 -15.23 -18.60 6.77
N GLN A 8 -16.36 -19.08 6.28
CA GLN A 8 -17.65 -18.41 6.29
C GLN A 8 -18.68 -19.51 6.52
N PHE A 9 -19.25 -19.59 7.72
CA PHE A 9 -20.13 -20.70 8.09
C PHE A 9 -21.26 -20.89 7.05
N PRO A 10 -21.51 -22.14 6.57
CA PRO A 10 -20.90 -23.42 6.98
C PRO A 10 -19.65 -23.81 6.17
N HIS A 11 -19.16 -22.94 5.29
CA HIS A 11 -18.10 -23.23 4.34
C HIS A 11 -16.71 -22.87 4.86
N GLN A 12 -15.74 -23.66 4.40
CA GLN A 12 -14.34 -23.36 4.53
C GLN A 12 -13.59 -23.76 3.26
N ALA A 13 -12.52 -23.04 2.95
CA ALA A 13 -11.56 -23.39 1.92
C ALA A 13 -10.15 -23.27 2.49
N ARG A 14 -9.22 -24.10 2.00
CA ARG A 14 -7.84 -24.11 2.47
C ARG A 14 -6.89 -24.21 1.29
N ALA A 15 -5.85 -23.39 1.31
CA ALA A 15 -4.72 -23.54 0.40
C ALA A 15 -3.45 -23.74 1.22
N PHE A 16 -2.61 -24.68 0.76
CA PHE A 16 -1.38 -25.07 1.44
C PHE A 16 -0.17 -24.75 0.57
N ASN A 17 1.01 -24.63 1.19
CA ASN A 17 2.29 -24.49 0.52
C ASN A 17 2.40 -23.27 -0.42
N LEU A 18 1.70 -22.18 -0.11
CA LEU A 18 1.83 -20.93 -0.87
C LEU A 18 3.20 -20.31 -0.61
N THR A 19 3.84 -19.83 -1.67
CA THR A 19 4.93 -18.87 -1.56
C THR A 19 4.40 -17.51 -1.09
N LEU A 20 5.28 -16.62 -0.60
CA LEU A 20 4.88 -15.27 -0.24
C LEU A 20 4.28 -14.50 -1.44
N GLN A 21 4.83 -14.72 -2.63
CA GLN A 21 4.34 -14.09 -3.86
C GLN A 21 2.92 -14.54 -4.21
N GLU A 22 2.65 -15.85 -4.18
CA GLU A 22 1.32 -16.40 -4.43
C GLU A 22 0.31 -15.96 -3.36
N LEU A 23 0.72 -15.98 -2.10
CA LEU A 23 -0.09 -15.51 -0.98
C LEU A 23 -0.50 -14.04 -1.18
N ASN A 24 0.45 -13.17 -1.51
CA ASN A 24 0.18 -11.75 -1.69
C ASN A 24 -0.71 -11.50 -2.91
N ALA A 25 -0.39 -12.11 -4.06
CA ALA A 25 -1.11 -11.88 -5.30
C ALA A 25 -2.56 -12.40 -5.23
N ARG A 26 -2.78 -13.57 -4.61
CA ARG A 26 -4.07 -14.27 -4.66
C ARG A 26 -4.95 -14.03 -3.43
N ILE A 27 -4.34 -13.81 -2.26
CA ILE A 27 -5.06 -13.80 -0.98
C ILE A 27 -4.95 -12.42 -0.32
N VAL A 28 -3.76 -12.07 0.18
CA VAL A 28 -3.59 -10.92 1.09
C VAL A 28 -3.84 -9.59 0.39
N GLY A 29 -3.30 -9.40 -0.81
CA GLY A 29 -3.51 -8.18 -1.60
C GLY A 29 -4.99 -7.93 -1.90
N PRO A 30 -5.71 -8.88 -2.55
CA PRO A 30 -7.15 -8.76 -2.74
C PRO A 30 -7.94 -8.55 -1.44
N TRP A 31 -7.61 -9.29 -0.36
CA TRP A 31 -8.30 -9.18 0.92
C TRP A 31 -8.23 -7.78 1.51
N VAL A 32 -7.04 -7.20 1.60
CA VAL A 32 -6.83 -5.87 2.18
C VAL A 32 -7.43 -4.78 1.30
N SER A 33 -7.43 -4.96 -0.03
CA SER A 33 -8.09 -4.05 -0.97
C SER A 33 -9.61 -4.24 -1.08
N GLY A 34 -10.23 -5.10 -0.25
CA GLY A 34 -11.67 -5.37 -0.28
C GLY A 34 -12.17 -6.12 -1.51
N ARG A 35 -11.27 -6.68 -2.34
CA ARG A 35 -11.63 -7.47 -3.51
C ARG A 35 -11.97 -8.89 -3.11
N SER A 36 -12.90 -9.51 -3.85
CA SER A 36 -13.24 -10.93 -3.64
C SER A 36 -12.06 -11.83 -4.02
N ILE A 37 -11.80 -12.84 -3.21
CA ILE A 37 -10.87 -13.94 -3.48
C ILE A 37 -11.64 -15.10 -4.07
N GLU A 38 -11.11 -15.75 -5.10
CA GLU A 38 -11.61 -17.02 -5.61
C GLU A 38 -10.75 -18.18 -5.10
N LEU A 39 -11.36 -19.11 -4.37
CA LEU A 39 -10.71 -20.32 -3.86
C LEU A 39 -11.73 -21.45 -3.72
N ASP A 40 -11.37 -22.64 -4.22
CA ASP A 40 -12.23 -23.84 -4.29
C ASP A 40 -13.61 -23.54 -4.93
N ASP A 41 -13.60 -22.90 -6.11
CA ASP A 41 -14.78 -22.48 -6.89
C ASP A 41 -15.76 -21.58 -6.11
N ARG A 42 -15.27 -20.93 -5.04
CA ARG A 42 -16.05 -20.02 -4.20
C ARG A 42 -15.42 -18.65 -4.12
N HIS A 43 -16.29 -17.66 -3.96
CA HIS A 43 -15.93 -16.27 -3.78
C HIS A 43 -15.97 -15.90 -2.29
N TRP A 44 -14.88 -15.32 -1.79
CA TRP A 44 -14.69 -14.98 -0.39
C TRP A 44 -14.44 -13.47 -0.27
N SER A 45 -15.23 -12.78 0.55
CA SER A 45 -15.04 -11.35 0.84
C SER A 45 -14.63 -11.11 2.28
N ALA A 46 -13.80 -10.09 2.50
CA ALA A 46 -13.34 -9.70 3.84
C ALA A 46 -14.49 -9.32 4.80
N GLU A 47 -15.62 -8.87 4.26
CA GLU A 47 -16.81 -8.49 5.03
C GLU A 47 -17.58 -9.71 5.59
N ARG A 48 -17.47 -10.88 4.95
CA ARG A 48 -18.33 -12.05 5.24
C ARG A 48 -17.56 -13.28 5.68
N ALA A 49 -16.25 -13.31 5.46
CA ALA A 49 -15.40 -14.43 5.78
C ALA A 49 -14.30 -14.03 6.77
N ARG A 50 -13.75 -15.03 7.45
CA ARG A 50 -12.53 -14.92 8.25
C ARG A 50 -11.37 -15.53 7.47
N LEU A 51 -10.30 -14.76 7.31
CA LEU A 51 -9.01 -15.22 6.81
C LEU A 51 -8.10 -15.59 7.99
N THR A 52 -7.42 -16.72 7.90
CA THR A 52 -6.37 -17.15 8.83
C THR A 52 -5.17 -17.62 8.01
N ILE A 53 -3.97 -17.20 8.39
CA ILE A 53 -2.72 -17.47 7.68
C ILE A 53 -1.68 -17.98 8.67
N TYR A 54 -1.11 -19.14 8.34
CA TYR A 54 -0.01 -19.72 9.08
C TYR A 54 1.25 -19.76 8.21
N GLU A 55 2.38 -19.41 8.83
CA GLU A 55 3.71 -19.59 8.26
C GLU A 55 4.37 -20.82 8.89
N GLY A 56 4.91 -21.70 8.06
CA GLY A 56 5.55 -22.92 8.56
C GLY A 56 6.22 -23.75 7.47
N PRO A 57 6.61 -25.00 7.81
CA PRO A 57 7.16 -25.97 6.87
C PRO A 57 6.21 -26.23 5.71
N GLY A 58 6.77 -26.62 4.57
CA GLY A 58 5.98 -27.17 3.48
C GLY A 58 5.43 -28.54 3.88
N LEU A 59 4.15 -28.79 3.60
CA LEU A 59 3.50 -30.07 3.85
C LEU A 59 3.66 -31.00 2.65
N ALA A 60 4.15 -32.21 2.91
CA ALA A 60 4.21 -33.28 1.92
C ALA A 60 2.80 -33.87 1.65
N PRO A 61 2.60 -34.56 0.52
CA PRO A 61 1.27 -35.08 0.13
C PRO A 61 0.61 -36.00 1.18
N ASP A 62 1.38 -36.81 1.88
CA ASP A 62 0.93 -37.71 2.96
C ASP A 62 0.42 -36.95 4.21
N GLN A 63 0.94 -35.74 4.43
CA GLN A 63 0.51 -34.83 5.50
C GLN A 63 -0.77 -34.05 5.16
N LEU A 64 -1.11 -33.93 3.87
CA LEU A 64 -2.33 -33.27 3.39
C LEU A 64 -3.54 -34.21 3.35
N GLY A 65 -3.31 -35.51 3.25
CA GLY A 65 -4.36 -36.52 3.15
C GLY A 65 -5.35 -36.54 4.32
N MET A 66 -6.60 -36.92 4.03
CA MET A 66 -7.67 -37.15 5.02
C MET A 66 -7.96 -35.93 5.92
N GLY A 67 -7.82 -34.71 5.41
CA GLY A 67 -8.11 -33.48 6.17
C GLY A 67 -7.12 -33.15 7.29
N ARG A 68 -6.00 -33.88 7.39
CA ARG A 68 -4.99 -33.69 8.43
C ARG A 68 -4.14 -32.44 8.23
N GLY A 69 -4.10 -31.89 7.02
CA GLY A 69 -3.24 -30.77 6.64
C GLY A 69 -3.33 -29.60 7.63
N TRP A 70 -4.53 -29.13 7.97
CA TRP A 70 -4.69 -27.98 8.87
C TRP A 70 -4.27 -28.25 10.32
N GLY A 71 -4.47 -29.49 10.80
CA GLY A 71 -3.98 -29.90 12.11
C GLY A 71 -2.44 -29.88 12.17
N ASN A 72 -1.76 -30.17 11.06
CA ASN A 72 -0.31 -30.09 10.97
C ASN A 72 0.17 -28.63 10.87
N VAL A 73 -0.49 -27.82 10.05
CA VAL A 73 -0.22 -26.37 9.95
C VAL A 73 -0.29 -25.68 11.31
N THR A 74 -1.36 -25.93 12.07
CA THR A 74 -1.57 -25.25 13.36
C THR A 74 -0.61 -25.71 14.45
N ARG A 75 -0.08 -26.93 14.35
CA ARG A 75 0.88 -27.49 15.31
C ARG A 75 2.32 -27.03 15.06
N GLU A 76 2.71 -26.93 13.79
CA GLU A 76 4.09 -26.71 13.38
C GLU A 76 4.33 -25.28 12.84
N GLY A 77 3.26 -24.54 12.57
CA GLY A 77 3.30 -23.18 12.05
C GLY A 77 2.99 -22.11 13.09
N LYS A 78 3.27 -20.87 12.71
CA LYS A 78 2.95 -19.66 13.48
C LYS A 78 1.82 -18.92 12.78
N ASP A 79 0.79 -18.51 13.53
CA ASP A 79 -0.22 -17.59 13.01
C ASP A 79 0.43 -16.22 12.71
N VAL A 80 0.35 -15.80 11.46
CA VAL A 80 0.92 -14.54 10.96
C VAL A 80 -0.14 -13.63 10.35
N THR A 81 -1.43 -13.95 10.57
CA THR A 81 -2.58 -13.28 9.94
C THR A 81 -2.54 -11.77 10.17
N GLU A 82 -2.56 -11.36 11.44
CA GLU A 82 -2.62 -9.93 11.81
C GLU A 82 -1.40 -9.17 11.31
N ARG A 83 -0.22 -9.77 11.45
CA ARG A 83 1.05 -9.20 10.99
C ARG A 83 1.03 -8.92 9.49
N LEU A 84 0.66 -9.90 8.67
CA LEU A 84 0.66 -9.75 7.21
C LEU A 84 -0.42 -8.78 6.72
N LEU A 85 -1.60 -8.78 7.36
CA LEU A 85 -2.65 -7.83 7.05
C LEU A 85 -2.23 -6.39 7.37
N ALA A 86 -1.58 -6.17 8.52
CA ALA A 86 -1.07 -4.87 8.91
C ALA A 86 0.06 -4.38 7.97
N GLU A 87 1.05 -5.23 7.70
CA GLU A 87 2.16 -4.91 6.78
C GLU A 87 1.65 -4.56 5.38
N THR A 88 0.69 -5.33 4.86
CA THR A 88 0.13 -5.09 3.52
C THR A 88 -0.76 -3.85 3.50
N SER A 89 -1.55 -3.61 4.54
CA SER A 89 -2.36 -2.40 4.65
C SER A 89 -1.50 -1.15 4.75
N ALA A 90 -0.40 -1.20 5.50
CA ALA A 90 0.58 -0.11 5.57
C ALA A 90 1.26 0.12 4.21
N ALA A 91 1.64 -0.94 3.50
CA ALA A 91 2.23 -0.83 2.16
C ALA A 91 1.25 -0.27 1.11
N LEU A 92 -0.05 -0.51 1.26
CA LEU A 92 -1.09 0.11 0.42
C LEU A 92 -1.36 1.56 0.81
N ALA A 93 -1.29 1.90 2.10
CA ALA A 93 -1.42 3.27 2.59
C ALA A 93 -0.22 4.13 2.14
N HIS A 94 0.99 3.57 2.14
CA HIS A 94 2.21 4.22 1.68
C HIS A 94 2.87 3.38 0.57
N PRO A 95 2.38 3.49 -0.68
CA PRO A 95 2.98 2.78 -1.81
C PRO A 95 4.48 3.09 -1.90
N ALA A 96 5.31 2.10 -2.21
CA ALA A 96 6.75 2.31 -2.41
C ALA A 96 7.07 3.50 -3.35
N PRO A 97 6.29 3.76 -4.43
CA PRO A 97 6.46 4.96 -5.24
C PRO A 97 6.30 6.29 -4.49
N VAL A 98 5.41 6.36 -3.48
CA VAL A 98 5.24 7.55 -2.65
C VAL A 98 6.46 7.75 -1.76
N VAL A 99 6.95 6.68 -1.11
CA VAL A 99 8.15 6.74 -0.26
C VAL A 99 9.37 7.20 -1.06
N ASP A 100 9.59 6.59 -2.23
CA ASP A 100 10.67 6.96 -3.15
C ASP A 100 10.58 8.43 -3.58
N LEU A 101 9.37 8.89 -3.95
CA LEU A 101 9.14 10.26 -4.36
C LEU A 101 9.38 11.26 -3.23
N LYS A 102 9.02 10.90 -1.99
CA LYS A 102 9.26 11.74 -0.80
C LYS A 102 10.75 12.02 -0.61
N TYR A 103 11.60 11.00 -0.77
CA TYR A 103 13.06 11.19 -0.73
C TYR A 103 13.54 12.14 -1.84
N ASP A 104 13.03 11.99 -3.06
CA ASP A 104 13.41 12.86 -4.19
C ASP A 104 12.97 14.32 -3.98
N ILE A 105 11.76 14.54 -3.43
CA ILE A 105 11.24 15.87 -3.10
C ILE A 105 12.13 16.54 -2.04
N VAL A 106 12.37 15.84 -0.92
CA VAL A 106 13.18 16.37 0.19
C VAL A 106 14.61 16.68 -0.26
N ALA A 107 15.20 15.83 -1.09
CA ALA A 107 16.53 16.05 -1.65
C ALA A 107 16.57 17.30 -2.55
N ARG A 108 15.55 17.54 -3.38
CA ARG A 108 15.49 18.73 -4.23
C ARG A 108 15.20 20.02 -3.46
N CYS A 109 14.35 19.97 -2.43
CA CYS A 109 14.02 21.13 -1.59
C CYS A 109 15.23 21.63 -0.78
N ALA A 110 16.19 20.75 -0.47
CA ALA A 110 17.41 21.13 0.26
C ALA A 110 18.31 22.12 -0.51
N GLY A 111 18.16 22.23 -1.84
CA GLY A 111 18.98 23.12 -2.66
C GLY A 111 18.27 24.40 -3.14
N ARG A 112 16.93 24.40 -3.20
CA ARG A 112 16.12 25.51 -3.73
C ARG A 112 14.62 25.27 -3.49
N PRO A 113 13.78 26.32 -3.58
CA PRO A 113 12.34 26.16 -3.73
C PRO A 113 11.98 25.24 -4.90
N LEU A 114 11.12 24.25 -4.64
CA LEU A 114 10.61 23.32 -5.65
C LEU A 114 9.15 23.68 -5.97
N PRO A 115 8.82 24.15 -7.18
CA PRO A 115 7.42 24.31 -7.60
C PRO A 115 6.63 23.01 -7.42
N VAL A 116 5.42 23.08 -6.86
CA VAL A 116 4.60 21.89 -6.60
C VAL A 116 4.27 21.16 -7.91
N GLY A 117 4.01 21.90 -9.00
CA GLY A 117 3.80 21.32 -10.33
C GLY A 117 4.99 20.51 -10.87
N ASP A 118 6.22 20.87 -10.49
CA ASP A 118 7.42 20.15 -10.94
C ASP A 118 7.49 18.72 -10.36
N VAL A 119 6.85 18.49 -9.20
CA VAL A 119 6.78 17.16 -8.56
C VAL A 119 6.14 16.14 -9.50
N VAL A 120 5.10 16.52 -10.24
CA VAL A 120 4.44 15.65 -11.24
C VAL A 120 5.43 15.25 -12.36
N GLY A 121 6.31 16.18 -12.74
CA GLY A 121 7.42 15.93 -13.66
C GLY A 121 8.38 14.89 -13.10
N LEU A 122 8.73 14.97 -11.82
CA LEU A 122 9.60 13.99 -11.15
C LEU A 122 9.01 12.58 -11.19
N VAL A 123 7.71 12.46 -10.96
CA VAL A 123 7.02 11.16 -11.08
C VAL A 123 7.09 10.65 -12.52
N GLY A 124 6.95 11.53 -13.51
CA GLY A 124 7.07 11.18 -14.92
C GLY A 124 8.48 10.72 -15.33
N GLU A 125 9.52 11.33 -14.77
CA GLU A 125 10.92 10.91 -14.96
C GLU A 125 11.16 9.50 -14.39
N ARG A 126 10.64 9.24 -13.17
CA ARG A 126 10.87 7.98 -12.46
C ARG A 126 9.96 6.84 -12.93
N TYR A 127 8.74 7.15 -13.34
CA TYR A 127 7.74 6.20 -13.82
C TYR A 127 7.20 6.60 -15.21
N PRO A 128 8.00 6.48 -16.29
CA PRO A 128 7.62 6.98 -17.62
C PRO A 128 6.33 6.40 -18.20
N GLN A 129 5.96 5.19 -17.78
CA GLN A 129 4.77 4.47 -18.26
C GLN A 129 3.49 4.84 -17.51
N SER A 130 3.59 5.57 -16.39
CA SER A 130 2.42 5.97 -15.59
C SER A 130 1.56 6.99 -16.35
N ARG A 131 0.25 6.95 -16.15
CA ARG A 131 -0.69 7.94 -16.69
C ARG A 131 -0.53 9.27 -15.96
N VAL A 132 -0.85 10.38 -16.62
CA VAL A 132 -0.78 11.72 -16.00
C VAL A 132 -1.60 11.80 -14.71
N SER A 133 -2.79 11.20 -14.68
CA SER A 133 -3.64 11.14 -13.48
C SER A 133 -2.99 10.38 -12.32
N GLU A 134 -2.26 9.31 -12.62
CA GLU A 134 -1.54 8.51 -11.60
C GLU A 134 -0.35 9.29 -11.05
N ARG A 135 0.34 10.04 -11.91
CA ARG A 135 1.46 10.92 -11.50
C ARG A 135 0.99 12.01 -10.56
N LEU A 136 -0.13 12.64 -10.89
CA LEU A 136 -0.74 13.68 -10.05
C LEU A 136 -1.16 13.12 -8.69
N ALA A 137 -1.81 11.95 -8.67
CA ALA A 137 -2.22 11.30 -7.42
C ALA A 137 -1.02 10.95 -6.52
N LEU A 138 0.06 10.39 -7.09
CA LEU A 138 1.29 10.09 -6.35
C LEU A 138 1.97 11.35 -5.82
N ALA A 139 2.03 12.41 -6.63
CA ALA A 139 2.61 13.68 -6.24
C ALA A 139 1.81 14.34 -5.11
N GLU A 140 0.48 14.40 -5.24
CA GLU A 140 -0.42 14.95 -4.22
C GLU A 140 -0.27 14.20 -2.89
N GLN A 141 -0.29 12.86 -2.92
CA GLN A 141 -0.11 12.05 -1.73
C GLN A 141 1.25 12.29 -1.07
N ALA A 142 2.35 12.28 -1.83
CA ALA A 142 3.69 12.48 -1.29
C ALA A 142 3.85 13.85 -0.65
N VAL A 143 3.35 14.91 -1.28
CA VAL A 143 3.39 16.27 -0.74
C VAL A 143 2.54 16.37 0.52
N TRP A 144 1.32 15.82 0.51
CA TRP A 144 0.44 15.79 1.67
C TRP A 144 1.11 15.15 2.89
N GLU A 145 1.71 13.97 2.71
CA GLU A 145 2.42 13.26 3.78
C GLU A 145 3.62 14.06 4.30
N LEU A 146 4.44 14.63 3.42
CA LEU A 146 5.62 15.42 3.82
C LEU A 146 5.26 16.67 4.63
N LEU A 147 4.13 17.32 4.31
CA LEU A 147 3.64 18.45 5.09
C LEU A 147 3.25 18.02 6.51
N HIS A 148 2.53 16.90 6.64
CA HIS A 148 2.13 16.35 7.95
C HIS A 148 3.31 15.83 8.77
N GLU A 149 4.36 15.35 8.10
CA GLU A 149 5.63 14.95 8.72
C GLU A 149 6.52 16.14 9.10
N GLY A 150 6.18 17.36 8.67
CA GLY A 150 7.00 18.55 8.86
C GLY A 150 8.33 18.51 8.10
N ALA A 151 8.44 17.66 7.07
CA ALA A 151 9.65 17.48 6.28
C ALA A 151 9.84 18.57 5.22
N VAL A 152 8.75 19.23 4.83
CA VAL A 152 8.72 20.40 3.93
C VAL A 152 7.68 21.40 4.40
N GLN A 153 7.82 22.65 3.95
CA GLN A 153 6.82 23.71 4.10
C GLN A 153 6.22 24.05 2.73
N LEU A 154 4.91 24.32 2.72
CA LEU A 154 4.22 24.86 1.55
C LEU A 154 4.29 26.39 1.59
N VAL A 155 4.76 27.01 0.51
CA VAL A 155 4.90 28.47 0.41
C VAL A 155 4.13 28.98 -0.79
N ARG A 156 3.35 30.05 -0.59
CA ARG A 156 2.61 30.74 -1.64
C ARG A 156 2.94 32.22 -1.57
N ALA A 157 3.36 32.80 -2.68
CA ALA A 157 3.75 34.22 -2.76
C ALA A 157 4.82 34.63 -1.72
N GLY A 158 5.70 33.71 -1.33
CA GLY A 158 6.78 33.95 -0.36
C GLY A 158 6.37 33.77 1.11
N GLU A 159 5.10 33.47 1.40
CA GLU A 159 4.62 33.22 2.76
C GLU A 159 4.28 31.74 2.99
N PRO A 160 4.62 31.17 4.17
CA PRO A 160 4.20 29.83 4.54
C PRO A 160 2.67 29.72 4.61
N VAL A 161 2.13 28.68 3.96
CA VAL A 161 0.70 28.34 4.02
C VAL A 161 0.42 27.62 5.34
N LYS A 162 -0.60 28.09 6.07
CA LYS A 162 -1.04 27.47 7.34
C LYS A 162 -1.62 26.08 7.10
N SER A 163 -1.51 25.21 8.10
CA SER A 163 -1.99 23.82 8.02
C SER A 163 -3.48 23.72 7.67
N ASP A 164 -4.30 24.62 8.20
CA ASP A 164 -5.75 24.68 7.94
C ASP A 164 -6.06 24.96 6.46
N ASP A 165 -5.13 25.59 5.73
CA ASP A 165 -5.27 25.97 4.33
C ASP A 165 -4.55 25.00 3.37
N TRP A 166 -3.86 23.97 3.88
CA TRP A 166 -3.12 23.01 3.05
C TRP A 166 -4.04 22.28 2.08
N GLN A 167 -5.20 21.81 2.55
CA GLN A 167 -6.14 21.08 1.71
C GLN A 167 -6.68 21.94 0.57
N ALA A 168 -7.17 23.14 0.89
CA ALA A 168 -7.69 24.07 -0.11
C ALA A 168 -6.62 24.48 -1.12
N THR A 169 -5.36 24.59 -0.67
CA THR A 169 -4.23 24.92 -1.53
C THR A 169 -3.85 23.75 -2.44
N LEU A 170 -3.60 22.57 -1.88
CA LEU A 170 -3.14 21.40 -2.64
C LEU A 170 -4.22 20.87 -3.58
N PHE A 171 -5.50 20.94 -3.23
CA PHE A 171 -6.57 20.43 -4.11
C PHE A 171 -6.99 21.44 -5.18
N SER A 172 -6.34 22.62 -5.26
CA SER A 172 -6.53 23.57 -6.35
C SER A 172 -5.68 23.18 -7.56
N TRP A 173 -6.29 23.18 -8.75
CA TRP A 173 -5.59 22.96 -10.01
C TRP A 173 -4.44 23.95 -10.23
N GLU A 174 -4.60 25.20 -9.79
CA GLU A 174 -3.59 26.27 -9.96
C GLU A 174 -2.26 25.93 -9.30
N THR A 175 -2.29 25.19 -8.19
CA THR A 175 -1.10 24.73 -7.45
C THR A 175 -0.26 23.76 -8.29
N TRP A 176 -0.91 22.95 -9.12
CA TRP A 176 -0.27 21.92 -9.93
C TRP A 176 0.06 22.38 -11.36
N SER A 177 -0.65 23.38 -11.88
CA SER A 177 -0.45 23.89 -13.24
C SER A 177 0.49 25.11 -13.31
N GLY A 178 0.87 25.70 -12.18
CA GLY A 178 1.68 26.92 -12.12
C GLY A 178 2.88 26.80 -11.18
N ALA A 179 3.70 27.87 -11.14
CA ALA A 179 4.89 27.96 -10.28
C ALA A 179 4.69 28.84 -9.02
N ALA A 180 3.44 29.25 -8.74
CA ALA A 180 3.13 30.18 -7.66
C ALA A 180 3.21 29.57 -6.25
N VAL A 181 3.14 28.24 -6.17
CA VAL A 181 3.23 27.47 -4.93
C VAL A 181 4.47 26.59 -4.99
N THR A 182 5.30 26.68 -3.96
CA THR A 182 6.57 25.95 -3.86
C THR A 182 6.66 25.18 -2.55
N LEU A 183 7.48 24.15 -2.56
CA LEU A 183 7.93 23.40 -1.38
C LEU A 183 9.30 23.91 -0.98
N LEU A 184 9.48 24.14 0.32
CA LEU A 184 10.75 24.48 0.95
C LEU A 184 11.09 23.46 2.02
N ARG A 185 12.37 23.33 2.30
CA ARG A 185 12.86 22.67 3.51
C ARG A 185 13.51 23.74 4.38
N ASP A 186 13.13 23.78 5.65
CA ASP A 186 13.78 24.64 6.66
C ASP A 186 15.23 24.20 6.93
#